data_AF-A0A378AXF6-F1
#
_entry.id   AF-A0A378AXF6-F1
#
_cell.length_a   1.000
_cell.length_b   1.000
_cell.length_c   1.000
_cell.angle_alpha   90.00
_cell.angle_beta   90.00
_cell.angle_gamma   90.00
#
_symmetry.space_group_name_H-M   'P 1'
#
loop_
_entity.id
_entity.type
_entity.pdbx_description
1 polymer ?
#
loop_
_entity_poly.entity_id
_entity_poly.type
_entity_poly.pdbx_seq_one_letter_code
_entity_poly.pdbx_strand_id
1 'polypeptide(L)'
;MLVNRQAGATDVAHAITLLQDAARDSESDAAVDAQMLLGLIYASGVHGPEDDVKASEYFKGSSSLSRTGYAEYWAGMMFQQGEKGFIEPNKQKALHWLNVSCLEGFDTGCEEFDRISKG
;
A
#
# COMPACT_ATOMS: atom_id res chain seq x y z
N MET A 1 5.76 38.58 -8.64
CA MET A 1 4.79 37.48 -8.42
C MET A 1 5.60 36.20 -8.26
N LEU A 2 5.99 35.88 -7.02
CA LEU A 2 6.79 34.69 -6.70
C LEU A 2 5.82 33.52 -6.62
N VAL A 3 5.72 32.74 -7.70
CA VAL A 3 5.10 31.42 -7.65
C VAL A 3 5.99 30.56 -6.77
N ASN A 4 5.63 30.46 -5.49
CA ASN A 4 6.28 29.57 -4.55
C ASN A 4 5.96 28.13 -4.98
N ARG A 5 6.79 27.57 -5.88
CA ARG A 5 6.79 26.14 -6.23
C ARG A 5 7.58 25.31 -5.22
N GLN A 6 7.51 25.63 -3.93
CA GLN A 6 7.97 24.72 -2.89
C GLN A 6 6.80 23.80 -2.50
N ALA A 7 6.41 22.92 -3.41
CA ALA A 7 6.12 21.56 -2.96
C ALA A 7 7.51 20.93 -2.82
N GLY A 8 8.07 20.96 -1.61
CA GLY A 8 9.40 20.41 -1.35
C GLY A 8 9.48 18.97 -1.84
N ALA A 9 10.64 18.58 -2.36
CA ALA A 9 10.88 17.20 -2.80
C ALA A 9 10.41 16.24 -1.70
N THR A 10 9.54 15.31 -2.05
CA THR A 10 9.01 14.32 -1.12
C THR A 10 10.17 13.48 -0.59
N ASP A 11 10.47 13.59 0.71
CA ASP A 11 11.51 12.79 1.34
C ASP A 11 10.94 11.43 1.75
N VAL A 12 10.81 10.56 0.74
CA VAL A 12 10.29 9.21 0.95
C VAL A 12 11.21 8.39 1.86
N ALA A 13 12.52 8.67 1.87
CA ALA A 13 13.47 7.99 2.77
C ALA A 13 13.20 8.34 4.24
N HIS A 14 12.94 9.62 4.52
CA HIS A 14 12.54 10.05 5.86
C HIS A 14 11.18 9.48 6.27
N ALA A 15 10.20 9.44 5.35
CA ALA A 15 8.90 8.82 5.60
C ALA A 15 9.04 7.32 5.95
N ILE A 16 9.87 6.57 5.23
CA ILE A 16 10.17 5.17 5.56
C ILE A 16 10.73 5.04 6.97
N THR A 17 11.66 5.92 7.36
CA THR A 17 12.25 5.89 8.72
C THR A 17 11.18 6.13 9.79
N LEU A 18 10.33 7.14 9.60
CA LEU A 18 9.25 7.45 10.54
C LEU A 18 8.24 6.30 10.67
N LEU A 19 7.88 5.66 9.55
CA LEU A 19 6.96 4.53 9.54
C LEU A 19 7.60 3.28 10.18
N GLN A 20 8.90 3.06 9.98
CA GLN A 20 9.63 1.98 10.64
C GLN A 20 9.69 2.18 12.15
N ASP A 21 9.91 3.42 12.61
CA ASP A 21 9.87 3.75 14.04
C ASP A 21 8.46 3.58 14.61
N ALA A 22 7.42 3.96 13.87
CA ALA A 22 6.01 3.77 14.27
C ALA A 22 5.62 2.28 14.32
N ALA A 23 6.16 1.46 13.41
CA ALA A 23 5.96 0.02 13.37
C ALA A 23 6.93 -0.77 14.28
N ARG A 24 7.74 -0.08 15.09
CA ARG A 24 8.75 -0.71 15.96
C ARG A 24 8.12 -1.62 17.01
N ASP A 25 6.99 -1.19 17.57
CA ASP A 25 6.14 -2.05 18.39
C ASP A 25 5.09 -2.69 17.47
N SER A 26 5.41 -3.89 17.00
CA SER A 26 4.65 -4.58 15.95
C SER A 26 3.23 -4.94 16.38
N GLU A 27 2.89 -4.92 17.66
CA GLU A 27 1.55 -5.26 18.15
C GLU A 27 0.68 -4.03 18.42
N SER A 28 1.22 -2.83 18.18
CA SER A 28 0.50 -1.58 18.40
C SER A 28 -0.47 -1.26 17.26
N ASP A 29 -1.56 -0.57 17.57
CA ASP A 29 -2.50 -0.07 16.53
C ASP A 29 -1.78 0.80 15.48
N ALA A 30 -0.72 1.51 15.89
CA ALA A 30 0.10 2.32 15.00
C ALA A 30 0.88 1.48 13.97
N ALA A 31 1.24 0.23 14.33
CA ALA A 31 1.95 -0.66 13.41
C ALA A 31 1.08 -1.07 12.22
N VAL A 32 -0.25 -1.20 12.41
CA VAL A 32 -1.19 -1.55 11.33
C VAL A 32 -1.08 -0.55 10.17
N ASP A 33 -1.28 0.73 10.46
CA ASP A 33 -1.25 1.81 9.46
C ASP A 33 0.18 2.02 8.92
N ALA A 34 1.18 1.94 9.79
CA ALA A 34 2.57 2.14 9.40
C ALA A 34 3.05 1.06 8.42
N GLN A 35 2.70 -0.20 8.67
CA GLN A 35 3.00 -1.31 7.78
C GLN A 35 2.21 -1.22 6.47
N MET A 36 0.95 -0.79 6.48
CA MET A 36 0.19 -0.53 5.24
C MET A 36 0.89 0.50 4.35
N LEU A 37 1.32 1.62 4.94
CA LEU A 37 2.00 2.68 4.19
C LEU A 37 3.40 2.25 3.71
N LEU A 38 4.16 1.50 4.52
CA LEU A 38 5.43 0.93 4.08
C LEU A 38 5.23 0.00 2.89
N GLY A 39 4.26 -0.91 2.97
CA GLY A 39 3.91 -1.80 1.86
C GLY A 39 3.57 -1.03 0.59
N LEU A 40 2.76 0.02 0.71
CA LEU A 40 2.36 0.85 -0.43
C LEU A 40 3.56 1.59 -1.05
N ILE A 41 4.50 2.10 -0.24
CA ILE A 41 5.73 2.73 -0.73
C ILE A 41 6.55 1.76 -1.58
N TYR A 42 6.77 0.53 -1.11
CA TYR A 42 7.53 -0.48 -1.86
C TYR A 42 6.78 -0.98 -3.11
N ALA A 43 5.46 -1.13 -3.05
CA ALA A 43 4.62 -1.52 -4.19
C ALA A 43 4.47 -0.43 -5.26
N SER A 44 4.63 0.84 -4.87
CA SER A 44 4.36 1.98 -5.76
C SER A 44 5.51 2.30 -6.72
N GLY A 45 6.76 1.98 -6.34
CA GLY A 45 7.95 2.38 -7.09
C GLY A 45 8.34 3.85 -6.92
N VAL A 46 7.75 4.55 -5.94
CA VAL A 46 8.10 5.96 -5.63
C VAL A 46 9.46 6.10 -4.94
N HIS A 47 9.99 5.01 -4.38
CA HIS A 47 11.28 4.94 -3.68
C HIS A 47 12.28 4.03 -4.43
N GLY A 48 12.33 4.14 -5.76
CA GLY A 48 13.15 3.26 -6.60
C GLY A 48 12.32 2.12 -7.20
N PRO A 49 12.96 1.03 -7.68
CA PRO A 49 12.24 -0.09 -8.27
C PRO A 49 11.19 -0.67 -7.31
N GLU A 50 10.08 -1.13 -7.88
CA GLU A 50 9.03 -1.83 -7.15
C GLU A 50 9.60 -3.09 -6.48
N ASP A 51 9.22 -3.31 -5.22
CA ASP A 51 9.60 -4.48 -4.44
C ASP A 51 8.33 -5.11 -3.84
N ASP A 52 7.61 -5.85 -4.68
CA ASP A 52 6.34 -6.49 -4.30
C ASP A 52 6.54 -7.57 -3.23
N VAL A 53 7.72 -8.17 -3.15
CA VAL A 53 8.06 -9.16 -2.11
C VAL A 53 8.06 -8.46 -0.75
N LYS A 54 8.82 -7.36 -0.64
CA LYS A 54 8.88 -6.58 0.59
C LYS A 54 7.56 -5.91 0.92
N ALA A 55 6.83 -5.43 -0.08
CA ALA A 55 5.49 -4.89 0.12
C ALA A 55 4.54 -5.95 0.71
N SER A 56 4.59 -7.18 0.20
CA SER A 56 3.79 -8.29 0.73
C SER A 56 4.13 -8.64 2.18
N GLU A 57 5.40 -8.58 2.57
CA GLU A 57 5.80 -8.79 3.97
C GLU A 57 5.16 -7.76 4.91
N TYR A 58 5.17 -6.48 4.53
CA TYR A 58 4.54 -5.42 5.31
C TYR A 58 3.02 -5.57 5.35
N PHE A 59 2.37 -5.84 4.22
CA PHE A 59 0.92 -6.03 4.20
C PHE A 59 0.49 -7.23 5.03
N LYS A 60 1.21 -8.36 4.96
CA LYS A 60 0.94 -9.53 5.81
C LYS A 60 1.07 -9.20 7.29
N GLY A 61 2.08 -8.43 7.66
CA GLY A 61 2.23 -7.91 9.03
C GLY A 61 0.98 -7.14 9.47
N SER A 62 0.56 -6.16 8.68
CA SER A 62 -0.60 -5.33 8.99
C SER A 62 -1.91 -6.13 9.03
N SER A 63 -2.09 -7.05 8.07
CA SER A 63 -3.24 -7.95 7.99
C SER A 63 -3.29 -8.92 9.17
N SER A 64 -2.14 -9.34 9.72
CA SER A 64 -2.09 -10.24 10.88
C SER A 64 -2.56 -9.57 12.18
N LEU A 65 -2.37 -8.26 12.30
CA LEU A 65 -2.81 -7.44 13.43
C LEU A 65 -4.26 -6.98 13.31
N SER A 66 -4.82 -7.03 12.10
CA SER A 66 -6.15 -6.55 11.80
C SER A 66 -7.05 -7.68 11.30
N ARG A 67 -7.14 -7.89 9.98
CA ARG A 67 -7.87 -8.98 9.34
C ARG A 67 -7.02 -9.52 8.19
N THR A 68 -6.90 -10.84 8.11
CA THR A 68 -6.17 -11.52 7.05
C THR A 68 -6.61 -11.04 5.66
N GLY A 69 -5.65 -10.63 4.83
CA GLY A 69 -5.87 -10.13 3.46
C GLY A 69 -6.39 -8.68 3.36
N TYR A 70 -6.64 -7.98 4.46
CA TYR A 70 -7.21 -6.64 4.44
C TYR A 70 -6.25 -5.56 3.92
N ALA A 71 -4.98 -5.58 4.33
CA ALA A 71 -4.00 -4.60 3.90
C ALA A 71 -3.71 -4.71 2.40
N GLU A 72 -3.68 -5.94 1.87
CA GLU A 72 -3.54 -6.22 0.45
C GLU A 72 -4.76 -5.74 -0.34
N TYR A 73 -5.97 -5.93 0.20
CA TYR A 73 -7.19 -5.38 -0.39
C TYR A 73 -7.12 -3.86 -0.47
N TRP A 74 -6.73 -3.22 0.64
CA TRP A 74 -6.60 -1.77 0.70
C TRP A 74 -5.59 -1.26 -0.32
N ALA A 75 -4.43 -1.90 -0.44
CA ALA A 75 -3.44 -1.55 -1.46
C ALA A 75 -4.01 -1.67 -2.88
N GLY A 76 -4.75 -2.74 -3.16
CA GLY A 76 -5.46 -2.92 -4.43
C GLY A 76 -6.41 -1.77 -4.75
N MET A 77 -7.20 -1.33 -3.77
CA MET A 77 -8.09 -0.18 -3.90
C MET A 77 -7.34 1.14 -4.08
N MET A 78 -6.21 1.33 -3.38
CA MET A 78 -5.36 2.52 -3.53
C MET A 78 -4.79 2.61 -4.95
N PHE A 79 -4.34 1.50 -5.54
CA PHE A 79 -3.91 1.50 -6.93
C PHE A 79 -5.07 1.63 -7.91
N GLN A 80 -6.28 1.16 -7.59
CA GLN A 80 -7.43 1.35 -8.45
C GLN A 80 -7.85 2.82 -8.52
N GLN A 81 -7.92 3.49 -7.38
CA GLN A 81 -8.41 4.86 -7.25
C GLN A 81 -7.32 5.90 -7.52
N GLY A 82 -6.07 5.55 -7.22
CA GLY A 82 -4.96 6.49 -7.10
C GLY A 82 -5.09 7.40 -5.88
N GLU A 83 -3.97 8.02 -5.52
CA GLU A 83 -3.89 9.10 -4.55
C GLU A 83 -3.07 10.25 -5.14
N LYS A 84 -3.72 11.39 -5.37
CA LYS A 84 -3.13 12.53 -6.07
C LYS A 84 -1.84 12.98 -5.41
N GLY A 85 -0.75 12.97 -6.16
CA GLY A 85 0.58 13.40 -5.69
C GLY A 85 1.38 12.29 -5.00
N PHE A 86 0.85 11.07 -4.93
CA PHE A 86 1.53 9.92 -4.36
C PHE A 86 1.42 8.67 -5.26
N ILE A 87 0.20 8.21 -5.56
CA ILE A 87 -0.07 7.02 -6.37
C ILE A 87 -0.92 7.39 -7.57
N GLU A 88 -0.43 7.12 -8.78
CA GLU A 88 -1.28 7.20 -9.97
C GLU A 88 -2.14 5.94 -10.09
N PRO A 89 -3.41 6.05 -10.54
CA PRO A 89 -4.26 4.89 -10.79
C PRO A 89 -3.58 3.89 -11.73
N ASN A 90 -3.49 2.63 -11.30
CA ASN A 90 -2.87 1.55 -12.03
C ASN A 90 -3.68 0.26 -11.89
N LYS A 91 -4.42 -0.08 -12.96
CA LYS A 91 -5.28 -1.28 -13.00
C LYS A 91 -4.50 -2.58 -12.80
N GLN A 92 -3.28 -2.69 -13.31
CA GLN A 92 -2.46 -3.90 -13.19
C GLN A 92 -2.05 -4.14 -11.73
N LYS A 93 -1.58 -3.09 -11.04
CA LYS A 93 -1.24 -3.17 -9.62
C LYS A 93 -2.48 -3.42 -8.75
N ALA A 94 -3.61 -2.78 -9.08
CA ALA A 94 -4.86 -3.03 -8.39
C ALA A 94 -5.25 -4.52 -8.46
N LEU A 95 -5.25 -5.11 -9.65
CA LEU A 95 -5.54 -6.53 -9.84
C LEU A 95 -4.52 -7.44 -9.14
N HIS A 96 -3.23 -7.08 -9.13
CA HIS A 96 -2.20 -7.84 -8.43
C HIS A 96 -2.52 -7.93 -6.92
N TRP A 97 -2.70 -6.79 -6.25
CA TRP A 97 -2.91 -6.76 -4.80
C TRP A 97 -4.28 -7.31 -4.38
N LEU A 98 -5.33 -7.11 -5.19
CA LEU A 98 -6.63 -7.75 -4.96
C LEU A 98 -6.58 -9.27 -5.11
N ASN A 99 -5.78 -9.78 -6.06
CA ASN A 99 -5.55 -11.22 -6.17
C ASN A 99 -4.82 -11.77 -4.95
N VAL A 100 -3.78 -11.08 -4.46
CA VAL A 100 -3.08 -11.50 -3.23
C VAL A 100 -4.05 -11.52 -2.05
N SER A 101 -4.85 -10.45 -1.87
CA SER A 101 -5.90 -10.37 -0.85
C SER A 101 -6.87 -11.55 -0.91
N CYS A 102 -7.34 -11.89 -2.12
CA CYS A 102 -8.23 -13.03 -2.35
C CYS A 102 -7.59 -14.37 -1.95
N LEU A 103 -6.32 -14.57 -2.31
CA LEU A 103 -5.57 -15.80 -1.99
C LEU A 103 -5.32 -15.96 -0.48
N GLU A 104 -5.25 -14.85 0.27
CA GLU A 104 -5.18 -14.86 1.73
C GLU A 104 -6.56 -15.13 2.39
N GLY A 105 -7.62 -15.26 1.60
CA GLY A 105 -8.97 -15.60 2.08
C GLY A 105 -9.86 -14.40 2.38
N PHE A 106 -9.53 -13.21 1.86
CA PHE A 106 -10.38 -12.03 2.00
C PHE A 106 -11.37 -11.93 0.84
N ASP A 107 -12.61 -12.41 1.06
CA ASP A 107 -13.65 -12.54 0.02
C ASP A 107 -13.91 -11.25 -0.76
N THR A 108 -13.92 -10.09 -0.09
CA THR A 108 -14.11 -8.79 -0.76
C THR A 108 -12.99 -8.48 -1.75
N GLY A 109 -11.77 -8.96 -1.50
CA GLY A 109 -10.65 -8.89 -2.45
C GLY A 109 -10.93 -9.71 -3.72
N CYS A 110 -11.51 -10.90 -3.58
CA CYS A 110 -11.93 -11.74 -4.70
C CYS A 110 -13.03 -11.07 -5.54
N GLU A 111 -14.05 -10.52 -4.88
CA GLU A 111 -15.17 -9.82 -5.55
C GLU A 111 -14.69 -8.63 -6.37
N GLU A 112 -13.80 -7.83 -5.79
CA GLU A 112 -13.21 -6.67 -6.46
C GLU A 112 -12.28 -7.05 -7.61
N PHE A 113 -11.46 -8.08 -7.42
CA PHE A 113 -10.62 -8.64 -8.49
C PHE A 113 -11.48 -9.05 -9.69
N ASP A 114 -12.58 -9.77 -9.44
CA ASP A 114 -13.52 -10.20 -10.47
C ASP A 114 -14.20 -9.02 -11.17
N ARG A 115 -14.64 -8.02 -10.40
CA ARG A 115 -15.31 -6.83 -10.92
C ARG A 115 -14.40 -6.05 -11.85
N ILE A 116 -13.15 -5.80 -11.46
CA ILE A 116 -12.18 -5.03 -12.23
C ILE A 116 -11.66 -5.83 -13.43
N SER A 117 -11.57 -7.16 -13.32
CA SER A 117 -11.14 -8.03 -14.42
C SER A 117 -12.17 -8.10 -15.55
N LYS A 118 -13.46 -7.99 -15.23
CA LYS A 118 -14.57 -8.09 -16.19
C LYS A 118 -14.97 -6.75 -16.81
N GLY A 119 -14.59 -5.63 -16.18
CA GLY A 119 -14.80 -4.26 -16.70
C GLY A 119 -13.69 -3.81 -17.63
#